data_AF-A0A3B8MMS9-F1
#
_entry.id   AF-A0A3B8MMS9-F1
#
_cell.length_a   1.000
_cell.length_b   1.000
_cell.length_c   1.000
_cell.angle_alpha   90.00
_cell.angle_beta   90.00
_cell.angle_gamma   90.00
#
_symmetry.space_group_name_H-M   'P 1'
#
loop_
_entity.id
_entity.type
_entity.pdbx_description
1 polymer ?
#
loop_
_entity_poly.entity_id
_entity_poly.type
_entity_poly.pdbx_seq_one_letter_code
_entity_poly.pdbx_strand_id
1 'polypeptide(L)'
;MDQKTYDAQVDGRSGELIEAISSQPVQSMWSVQAPLQAGVATDDMVIDAVRRNLYEPTVGFYKERTGGPFQILRAMLLISRWESRLPGDVIERVHRFMTRSMLERGNTENHWLMFYAGNLLAAERWSDEPTLWNGRSPASMEAEATRWISGMIDRTAVNGHHEYDSTGYHIEHMMPLIGVYEHTRNDALREKVEKVLTLLVADMALEYFYGSWAGGHSREGYRENTWTRVGPIRPLQYLYFGGERFNPDYHLQQHFATPSIVAAYRPPAMFAEIAWDRSHPHVVRKTKAPRTIYRHTDDPTRPVRKYTYMTRSFAIGTSQIGLTGTGAGPIDLVSCDLHWKGANHQAKVTCNHPFTNPSRFSAFLPGLPQNAGRAVGADKPYLQRPDRLFGASLFERMMQHESTVLIGYRIPEDDACP
;
A
#
# COMPACT_ATOMS: atom_id res chain seq x y z
N MET A 1 -26.69 -2.67 -9.88
CA MET A 1 -26.50 -3.88 -9.08
C MET A 1 -26.76 -3.50 -7.63
N ASP A 2 -27.69 -4.17 -6.96
CA ASP A 2 -27.92 -3.92 -5.53
C ASP A 2 -26.77 -4.46 -4.66
N GLN A 3 -26.67 -3.96 -3.43
CA GLN A 3 -25.60 -4.31 -2.49
C GLN A 3 -25.57 -5.81 -2.18
N LYS A 4 -26.73 -6.46 -2.03
CA LYS A 4 -26.80 -7.88 -1.68
C LYS A 4 -26.22 -8.76 -2.79
N THR A 5 -26.54 -8.45 -4.03
CA THR A 5 -26.00 -9.14 -5.21
C THR A 5 -24.49 -8.91 -5.32
N TYR A 6 -24.04 -7.69 -5.06
CA TYR A 6 -22.63 -7.36 -5.04
C TYR A 6 -21.86 -8.15 -3.97
N ASP A 7 -22.37 -8.17 -2.73
CA ASP A 7 -21.74 -8.88 -1.61
C ASP A 7 -21.59 -10.37 -1.92
N ALA A 8 -22.64 -11.00 -2.47
CA ALA A 8 -22.58 -12.40 -2.89
C ALA A 8 -21.53 -12.66 -4.00
N GLN A 9 -21.31 -11.70 -4.91
CA GLN A 9 -20.26 -11.81 -5.91
C GLN A 9 -18.86 -11.64 -5.30
N VAL A 10 -18.70 -10.74 -4.31
CA VAL A 10 -17.44 -10.60 -3.56
C VAL A 10 -17.15 -11.90 -2.81
N ASP A 11 -18.14 -12.51 -2.18
CA ASP A 11 -18.02 -13.79 -1.50
C ASP A 11 -17.62 -14.92 -2.45
N GLY A 12 -18.22 -14.98 -3.64
CA GLY A 12 -17.84 -15.95 -4.68
C GLY A 12 -16.38 -15.81 -5.11
N ARG A 13 -15.91 -14.57 -5.35
CA ARG A 13 -14.51 -14.30 -5.69
C ARG A 13 -13.56 -14.55 -4.53
N SER A 14 -14.00 -14.29 -3.29
CA SER A 14 -13.27 -14.67 -2.09
C SER A 14 -13.09 -16.18 -2.01
N GLY A 15 -14.14 -16.97 -2.27
CA GLY A 15 -14.08 -18.43 -2.29
C GLY A 15 -13.05 -18.96 -3.30
N GLU A 16 -13.04 -18.43 -4.52
CA GLU A 16 -12.07 -18.81 -5.56
C GLU A 16 -10.63 -18.47 -5.15
N LEU A 17 -10.41 -17.30 -4.54
CA LEU A 17 -9.10 -16.92 -4.01
C LEU A 17 -8.67 -17.84 -2.85
N ILE A 18 -9.59 -18.18 -1.94
CA ILE A 18 -9.32 -19.08 -0.81
C ILE A 18 -8.92 -20.47 -1.31
N GLU A 19 -9.67 -21.02 -2.26
CA GLU A 19 -9.37 -22.31 -2.87
C GLU A 19 -7.99 -22.29 -3.55
N ALA A 20 -7.72 -21.26 -4.36
CA ALA A 20 -6.47 -21.13 -5.07
C ALA A 20 -5.26 -20.93 -4.14
N ILE A 21 -5.39 -20.19 -3.04
CA ILE A 21 -4.32 -20.07 -2.04
C ILE A 21 -4.14 -21.38 -1.27
N SER A 22 -5.24 -22.05 -0.89
CA SER A 22 -5.20 -23.29 -0.10
C SER A 22 -4.61 -24.48 -0.87
N SER A 23 -4.63 -24.44 -2.20
CA SER A 23 -3.97 -25.43 -3.05
C SER A 23 -2.46 -25.21 -3.23
N GLN A 24 -1.92 -24.09 -2.74
CA GLN A 24 -0.48 -23.81 -2.74
C GLN A 24 0.14 -24.16 -1.38
N PRO A 25 1.45 -24.51 -1.34
CA PRO A 25 2.15 -24.64 -0.08
C PRO A 25 2.05 -23.34 0.73
N VAL A 26 1.72 -23.46 2.03
CA VAL A 26 1.69 -22.30 2.92
C VAL A 26 3.09 -21.71 3.02
N GLN A 27 3.22 -20.43 2.72
CA GLN A 27 4.51 -19.73 2.68
C GLN A 27 4.69 -18.78 3.85
N SER A 28 3.60 -18.29 4.46
CA SER A 28 3.66 -17.32 5.55
C SER A 28 2.35 -17.22 6.34
N MET A 29 2.38 -16.41 7.41
CA MET A 29 1.19 -15.98 8.16
C MET A 29 0.12 -15.27 7.30
N TRP A 30 0.44 -14.81 6.09
CA TRP A 30 -0.57 -14.34 5.13
C TRP A 30 -1.31 -15.50 4.47
N SER A 31 -0.59 -16.48 3.92
CA SER A 31 -1.21 -17.58 3.16
C SER A 31 -2.01 -18.50 4.05
N VAL A 32 -1.56 -18.74 5.30
CA VAL A 32 -2.17 -19.73 6.20
C VAL A 32 -3.61 -19.39 6.62
N GLN A 33 -4.00 -18.11 6.50
CA GLN A 33 -5.36 -17.69 6.82
C GLN A 33 -6.41 -18.22 5.83
N ALA A 34 -6.03 -18.52 4.57
CA ALA A 34 -6.92 -19.13 3.59
C ALA A 34 -7.31 -20.58 3.93
N PRO A 35 -6.37 -21.52 4.21
CA PRO A 35 -6.73 -22.86 4.64
C PRO A 35 -7.39 -22.88 6.03
N LEU A 36 -7.10 -21.90 6.90
CA LEU A 36 -7.87 -21.69 8.12
C LEU A 36 -9.33 -21.38 7.77
N GLN A 37 -9.61 -20.38 6.92
CA GLN A 37 -10.95 -20.06 6.44
C GLN A 37 -11.66 -21.23 5.77
N ALA A 38 -10.95 -22.02 4.95
CA ALA A 38 -11.50 -23.19 4.26
C ALA A 38 -11.73 -24.42 5.17
N GLY A 39 -11.27 -24.39 6.42
CA GLY A 39 -11.43 -25.53 7.33
C GLY A 39 -10.43 -26.68 7.10
N VAL A 40 -9.36 -26.45 6.33
CA VAL A 40 -8.40 -27.49 5.92
C VAL A 40 -6.98 -27.27 6.48
N ALA A 41 -6.74 -26.19 7.22
CA ALA A 41 -5.45 -25.96 7.88
C ALA A 41 -5.19 -27.00 8.99
N THR A 42 -3.98 -27.56 9.00
CA THR A 42 -3.45 -28.37 10.11
C THR A 42 -2.61 -27.51 11.06
N ASP A 43 -2.40 -27.99 12.28
CA ASP A 43 -1.54 -27.34 13.28
C ASP A 43 -0.12 -27.15 12.75
N ASP A 44 0.44 -28.14 12.06
CA ASP A 44 1.78 -28.06 11.46
C ASP A 44 1.89 -26.93 10.42
N MET A 45 0.86 -26.73 9.60
CA MET A 45 0.83 -25.62 8.64
C MET A 45 0.88 -24.26 9.35
N VAL A 46 0.13 -24.12 10.45
CA VAL A 46 0.08 -22.89 11.25
C VAL A 46 1.41 -22.65 11.96
N ILE A 47 1.95 -23.68 12.62
CA ILE A 47 3.22 -23.62 13.33
C ILE A 47 4.35 -23.23 12.38
N ASP A 48 4.43 -23.88 11.21
CA ASP A 48 5.47 -23.61 10.22
C ASP A 48 5.35 -22.18 9.64
N ALA A 49 4.13 -21.73 9.31
CA ALA A 49 3.89 -20.37 8.82
C ALA A 49 4.37 -19.29 9.80
N VAL A 50 4.14 -19.50 11.10
CA VAL A 50 4.58 -18.59 12.16
C VAL A 50 6.09 -18.69 12.36
N ARG A 51 6.65 -19.90 12.45
CA ARG A 51 8.10 -20.11 12.66
C ARG A 51 8.95 -19.48 11.56
N ARG A 52 8.51 -19.55 10.30
CA ARG A 52 9.27 -19.02 9.16
C ARG A 52 9.33 -17.50 9.13
N ASN A 53 8.28 -16.80 9.59
CA ASN A 53 8.11 -15.39 9.28
C ASN A 53 7.69 -14.51 10.45
N LEU A 54 7.76 -14.98 11.70
CA LEU A 54 7.45 -14.15 12.87
C LEU A 54 8.51 -13.07 13.13
N TYR A 55 9.78 -13.33 12.79
CA TYR A 55 10.89 -12.42 13.03
C TYR A 55 11.52 -11.92 11.72
N GLU A 56 12.18 -10.77 11.78
CA GLU A 56 13.01 -10.32 10.66
C GLU A 56 14.21 -11.24 10.44
N PRO A 57 14.65 -11.43 9.18
CA PRO A 57 15.82 -12.22 8.84
C PRO A 57 17.11 -11.44 9.19
N THR A 58 17.34 -11.21 10.47
CA THR A 58 18.55 -10.57 11.00
C THR A 58 19.61 -11.62 11.33
N VAL A 59 20.88 -11.22 11.25
CA VAL A 59 22.03 -12.04 11.64
C VAL A 59 22.47 -11.72 13.07
N GLY A 60 23.06 -12.71 13.75
CA GLY A 60 23.69 -12.50 15.07
C GLY A 60 22.71 -12.48 16.24
N PHE A 61 23.05 -11.73 17.30
CA PHE A 61 22.34 -11.72 18.59
C PHE A 61 20.85 -11.35 18.50
N TYR A 62 20.47 -10.62 17.46
CA TYR A 62 19.09 -10.15 17.23
C TYR A 62 18.20 -11.16 16.50
N LYS A 63 18.77 -12.28 16.05
CA LYS A 63 18.00 -13.37 15.44
C LYS A 63 16.90 -13.82 16.39
N GLU A 64 15.66 -13.89 15.90
CA GLU A 64 14.46 -14.24 16.68
C GLU A 64 14.13 -13.26 17.81
N ARG A 65 14.56 -12.00 17.70
CA ARG A 65 14.23 -10.93 18.66
C ARG A 65 13.78 -9.64 18.03
N THR A 66 13.82 -9.50 16.72
CA THR A 66 13.40 -8.29 15.99
C THR A 66 12.20 -8.57 15.09
N GLY A 67 11.29 -7.60 15.05
CA GLY A 67 10.09 -7.65 14.22
C GLY A 67 9.82 -6.32 13.57
N GLY A 68 9.63 -6.32 12.25
CA GLY A 68 9.22 -5.15 11.50
C GLY A 68 7.71 -5.04 11.35
N PRO A 69 7.23 -3.98 10.68
CA PRO A 69 5.81 -3.70 10.49
C PRO A 69 5.03 -4.86 9.86
N PHE A 70 5.64 -5.57 8.91
CA PHE A 70 5.02 -6.72 8.24
C PHE A 70 4.82 -7.91 9.20
N GLN A 71 5.80 -8.20 10.05
CA GLN A 71 5.71 -9.26 11.05
C GLN A 71 4.64 -8.94 12.09
N ILE A 72 4.67 -7.70 12.60
CA ILE A 72 3.73 -7.17 13.60
C ILE A 72 2.29 -7.30 13.12
N LEU A 73 1.99 -6.77 11.93
CA LEU A 73 0.64 -6.80 11.40
C LEU A 73 0.16 -8.25 11.16
N ARG A 74 0.95 -9.07 10.47
CA ARG A 74 0.58 -10.46 10.15
C ARG A 74 0.27 -11.29 11.39
N ALA A 75 1.12 -11.19 12.40
CA ALA A 75 0.97 -11.95 13.63
C ALA A 75 -0.32 -11.56 14.36
N MET A 76 -0.62 -10.26 14.42
CA MET A 76 -1.82 -9.77 15.09
C MET A 76 -3.10 -10.08 14.30
N LEU A 77 -3.10 -9.97 12.96
CA LEU A 77 -4.26 -10.37 12.17
C LEU A 77 -4.55 -11.87 12.25
N LEU A 78 -3.51 -12.71 12.31
CA LEU A 78 -3.67 -14.15 12.50
C LEU A 78 -4.35 -14.44 13.84
N ILE A 79 -3.84 -13.89 14.95
CA ILE A 79 -4.41 -14.15 16.27
C ILE A 79 -5.80 -13.53 16.44
N SER A 80 -5.98 -12.27 16.07
CA SER A 80 -7.26 -11.57 16.26
C SER A 80 -8.43 -12.26 15.54
N ARG A 81 -8.16 -12.98 14.45
CA ARG A 81 -9.19 -13.68 13.68
C ARG A 81 -9.33 -15.15 14.06
N TRP A 82 -8.22 -15.84 14.33
CA TRP A 82 -8.19 -17.30 14.35
C TRP A 82 -7.88 -17.93 15.70
N GLU A 83 -7.72 -17.14 16.76
CA GLU A 83 -7.27 -17.61 18.09
C GLU A 83 -7.84 -18.97 18.52
N SER A 84 -9.16 -19.18 18.40
CA SER A 84 -9.83 -20.43 18.82
C SER A 84 -9.43 -21.67 18.02
N ARG A 85 -8.69 -21.49 16.93
CA ARG A 85 -8.21 -22.52 16.01
C ARG A 85 -6.69 -22.57 15.90
N LEU A 86 -5.97 -21.77 16.70
CA LEU A 86 -4.51 -21.77 16.71
C LEU A 86 -3.98 -22.70 17.82
N PRO A 87 -2.89 -23.43 17.57
CA PRO A 87 -2.17 -24.14 18.61
C PRO A 87 -1.73 -23.20 19.75
N GLY A 88 -1.77 -23.70 20.99
CA GLY A 88 -1.43 -22.88 22.16
C GLY A 88 0.00 -22.33 22.15
N ASP A 89 0.95 -23.08 21.58
CA ASP A 89 2.34 -22.65 21.44
C ASP A 89 2.52 -21.51 20.42
N VAL A 90 1.66 -21.45 19.39
CA VAL A 90 1.60 -20.34 18.44
C VAL A 90 1.11 -19.07 19.14
N ILE A 91 0.04 -19.17 19.94
CA ILE A 91 -0.52 -18.04 20.70
C ILE A 91 0.55 -17.47 21.65
N GLU A 92 1.18 -18.33 22.45
CA GLU A 92 2.27 -17.96 23.37
C GLU A 92 3.46 -17.33 22.64
N ARG A 93 3.83 -17.85 21.47
CA ARG A 93 4.95 -17.34 20.70
C ARG A 93 4.70 -15.92 20.18
N VAL A 94 3.50 -15.65 19.66
CA VAL A 94 3.13 -14.31 19.19
C VAL A 94 2.94 -13.36 20.38
N HIS A 95 2.39 -13.81 21.50
CA HIS A 95 2.32 -13.02 22.73
C HIS A 95 3.71 -12.56 23.17
N ARG A 96 4.68 -13.49 23.25
CA ARG A 96 6.07 -13.15 23.56
C ARG A 96 6.69 -12.21 22.54
N PHE A 97 6.40 -12.42 21.26
CA PHE A 97 6.86 -11.53 20.20
C PHE A 97 6.39 -10.09 20.46
N MET A 98 5.09 -9.91 20.69
CA MET A 98 4.49 -8.58 20.90
C MET A 98 4.82 -7.95 22.26
N THR A 99 5.12 -8.73 23.29
CA THR A 99 5.36 -8.20 24.65
C THR A 99 6.84 -8.10 25.02
N ARG A 100 7.74 -8.80 24.33
CA ARG A 100 9.16 -8.90 24.75
C ARG A 100 10.19 -8.73 23.63
N SER A 101 9.79 -8.64 22.37
CA SER A 101 10.73 -8.48 21.24
C SER A 101 10.99 -7.01 20.90
N MET A 102 12.05 -6.75 20.14
CA MET A 102 12.34 -5.41 19.61
C MET A 102 11.48 -5.17 18.37
N LEU A 103 10.45 -4.33 18.50
CA LEU A 103 9.54 -4.02 17.42
C LEU A 103 9.93 -2.70 16.74
N GLU A 104 10.23 -2.78 15.45
CA GLU A 104 10.59 -1.62 14.63
C GLU A 104 9.37 -1.10 13.87
N ARG A 105 9.20 0.23 13.89
CA ARG A 105 8.09 0.91 13.21
C ARG A 105 8.30 1.09 11.71
N GLY A 106 9.54 1.01 11.23
CA GLY A 106 9.89 1.39 9.86
C GLY A 106 9.84 2.91 9.62
N ASN A 107 9.93 3.30 8.33
CA ASN A 107 10.21 4.68 7.90
C ASN A 107 9.20 5.29 6.90
N THR A 108 8.15 4.57 6.51
CA THR A 108 7.10 5.04 5.58
C THR A 108 5.73 5.07 6.26
N GLU A 109 4.76 5.77 5.67
CA GLU A 109 3.42 5.88 6.27
C GLU A 109 2.72 4.52 6.36
N ASN A 110 2.81 3.68 5.32
CA ASN A 110 2.29 2.31 5.39
C ASN A 110 2.92 1.50 6.55
N HIS A 111 4.24 1.60 6.74
CA HIS A 111 4.95 0.89 7.81
C HIS A 111 4.46 1.34 9.19
N TRP A 112 4.27 2.65 9.37
CA TRP A 112 3.76 3.18 10.62
C TRP A 112 2.32 2.72 10.86
N LEU A 113 1.49 2.68 9.82
CA LEU A 113 0.12 2.19 9.93
C LEU A 113 0.06 0.70 10.29
N MET A 114 0.87 -0.15 9.66
CA MET A 114 0.98 -1.57 10.03
C MET A 114 1.45 -1.75 11.48
N PHE A 115 2.47 -0.99 11.88
CA PHE A 115 3.01 -1.01 13.23
C PHE A 115 1.96 -0.59 14.26
N TYR A 116 1.29 0.55 14.06
CA TYR A 116 0.31 1.07 15.00
C TYR A 116 -0.97 0.23 15.01
N ALA A 117 -1.43 -0.29 13.86
CA ALA A 117 -2.57 -1.19 13.82
C ALA A 117 -2.29 -2.50 14.58
N GLY A 118 -1.15 -3.14 14.35
CA GLY A 118 -0.79 -4.36 15.08
C GLY A 118 -0.57 -4.10 16.57
N ASN A 119 0.14 -3.03 16.95
CA ASN A 119 0.34 -2.70 18.36
C ASN A 119 -0.96 -2.26 19.07
N LEU A 120 -1.91 -1.63 18.37
CA LEU A 120 -3.23 -1.33 18.90
C LEU A 120 -3.97 -2.62 19.25
N LEU A 121 -4.08 -3.55 18.30
CA LEU A 121 -4.75 -4.83 18.52
C LEU A 121 -4.07 -5.65 19.62
N ALA A 122 -2.75 -5.57 19.72
CA ALA A 122 -1.99 -6.21 20.80
C ALA A 122 -2.27 -5.57 22.17
N ALA A 123 -2.29 -4.24 22.24
CA ALA A 123 -2.58 -3.50 23.46
C ALA A 123 -4.00 -3.75 23.97
N GLU A 124 -4.98 -3.79 23.07
CA GLU A 124 -6.36 -4.14 23.42
C GLU A 124 -6.44 -5.59 23.90
N ARG A 125 -5.80 -6.52 23.18
CA ARG A 125 -5.82 -7.95 23.50
C ARG A 125 -5.22 -8.24 24.88
N TRP A 126 -4.06 -7.66 25.16
CA TRP A 126 -3.29 -7.88 26.39
C TRP A 126 -3.32 -6.64 27.28
N SER A 127 -4.52 -6.10 27.51
CA SER A 127 -4.75 -4.89 28.31
C SER A 127 -4.24 -4.99 29.74
N ASP A 128 -4.17 -6.21 30.27
CA ASP A 128 -3.81 -6.49 31.65
C ASP A 128 -2.31 -6.70 31.86
N GLU A 129 -1.51 -6.70 30.78
CA GLU A 129 -0.04 -6.74 30.90
C GLU A 129 0.46 -5.46 31.59
N PRO A 130 1.40 -5.56 32.54
CA PRO A 130 1.95 -4.37 33.19
C PRO A 130 2.71 -3.49 32.20
N THR A 131 3.42 -4.12 31.26
CA THR A 131 4.21 -3.44 30.23
C THR A 131 4.28 -4.26 28.95
N LEU A 132 4.35 -3.57 27.81
CA LEU A 132 4.71 -4.13 26.52
C LEU A 132 6.22 -4.08 26.29
N TRP A 133 6.64 -4.47 25.09
CA TRP A 133 8.04 -4.58 24.66
C TRP A 133 8.89 -3.31 24.84
N ASN A 134 8.25 -2.13 24.85
CA ASN A 134 8.90 -0.84 25.01
C ASN A 134 8.90 -0.33 26.47
N GLY A 135 8.50 -1.17 27.43
CA GLY A 135 8.38 -0.81 28.84
C GLY A 135 7.21 0.12 29.18
N ARG A 136 6.29 0.38 28.23
CA ARG A 136 5.08 1.17 28.45
C ARG A 136 3.87 0.26 28.69
N SER A 137 2.87 0.76 29.40
CA SER A 137 1.61 0.03 29.59
C SER A 137 0.84 -0.14 28.27
N PRO A 138 0.00 -1.18 28.14
CA PRO A 138 -0.91 -1.35 27.01
C PRO A 138 -1.77 -0.11 26.75
N ALA A 139 -2.34 0.50 27.79
CA ALA A 139 -3.14 1.72 27.67
C ALA A 139 -2.37 2.90 27.04
N SER A 140 -1.07 3.04 27.31
CA SER A 140 -0.24 4.07 26.67
C SER A 140 -0.05 3.80 25.18
N MET A 141 0.14 2.53 24.79
CA MET A 141 0.28 2.14 23.39
C MET A 141 -1.03 2.31 22.62
N GLU A 142 -2.15 1.91 23.22
CA GLU A 142 -3.49 2.09 22.66
C GLU A 142 -3.78 3.58 22.38
N ALA A 143 -3.50 4.46 23.34
CA ALA A 143 -3.69 5.89 23.19
C ALA A 143 -2.81 6.49 22.08
N GLU A 144 -1.53 6.08 22.00
CA GLU A 144 -0.62 6.56 20.95
C GLU A 144 -1.06 6.08 19.56
N ALA A 145 -1.35 4.78 19.41
CA ALA A 145 -1.76 4.17 18.16
C ALA A 145 -3.08 4.76 17.66
N THR A 146 -4.08 4.89 18.54
CA THR A 146 -5.38 5.50 18.22
C THR A 146 -5.22 6.94 17.77
N ARG A 147 -4.41 7.75 18.48
CA ARG A 147 -4.13 9.14 18.12
C ARG A 147 -3.45 9.22 16.75
N TRP A 148 -2.48 8.34 16.49
CA TRP A 148 -1.75 8.36 15.23
C TRP A 148 -2.63 7.95 14.04
N ILE A 149 -3.35 6.82 14.16
CA ILE A 149 -4.25 6.30 13.11
C ILE A 149 -5.33 7.33 12.81
N SER A 150 -6.00 7.87 13.85
CA SER A 150 -7.03 8.90 13.68
C SER A 150 -6.47 10.15 13.00
N GLY A 151 -5.30 10.62 13.44
CA GLY A 151 -4.67 11.79 12.83
C GLY A 151 -4.26 11.55 11.37
N MET A 152 -3.87 10.33 10.99
CA MET A 152 -3.60 9.97 9.59
C MET A 152 -4.88 9.98 8.76
N ILE A 153 -5.97 9.42 9.28
CA ILE A 153 -7.29 9.45 8.63
C ILE A 153 -7.76 10.89 8.42
N ASP A 154 -7.70 11.71 9.48
CA ASP A 154 -8.13 13.11 9.43
C ASP A 154 -7.29 13.91 8.41
N ARG A 155 -5.97 13.67 8.33
CA ARG A 155 -5.11 14.28 7.29
C ARG A 155 -5.47 13.80 5.88
N THR A 156 -5.75 12.52 5.71
CA THR A 156 -6.12 11.93 4.42
C THR A 156 -7.45 12.50 3.91
N ALA A 157 -8.41 12.74 4.80
CA ALA A 157 -9.68 13.36 4.46
C ALA A 157 -9.54 14.81 3.94
N VAL A 158 -8.53 15.55 4.41
CA VAL A 158 -8.30 16.95 4.02
C VAL A 158 -7.38 17.07 2.82
N ASN A 159 -6.25 16.35 2.84
CA ASN A 159 -5.16 16.54 1.88
C ASN A 159 -5.01 15.40 0.87
N GLY A 160 -5.76 14.31 1.04
CA GLY A 160 -5.57 13.06 0.30
C GLY A 160 -4.46 12.18 0.87
N HIS A 161 -4.33 10.98 0.33
CA HIS A 161 -3.37 9.96 0.76
C HIS A 161 -1.92 10.32 0.35
N HIS A 162 -0.92 10.13 1.23
CA HIS A 162 0.48 10.46 0.90
C HIS A 162 1.13 9.47 -0.08
N GLU A 163 0.79 8.17 0.05
CA GLU A 163 1.26 7.12 -0.88
C GLU A 163 0.17 6.82 -1.93
N TYR A 164 -0.39 7.92 -2.45
CA TYR A 164 -1.56 7.93 -3.32
C TYR A 164 -1.46 7.00 -4.52
N ASP A 165 -2.60 6.38 -4.80
CA ASP A 165 -2.88 5.53 -5.96
C ASP A 165 -1.73 4.54 -6.25
N SER A 166 -0.99 4.14 -5.22
CA SER A 166 0.15 3.25 -5.40
C SER A 166 -0.32 1.84 -5.67
N THR A 167 0.10 1.28 -6.80
CA THR A 167 -0.16 -0.11 -7.15
C THR A 167 0.51 -1.11 -6.19
N GLY A 168 1.52 -0.66 -5.43
CA GLY A 168 2.20 -1.44 -4.39
C GLY A 168 1.75 -1.16 -2.97
N TYR A 169 1.54 0.11 -2.63
CA TYR A 169 1.41 0.54 -1.23
C TYR A 169 -0.05 0.76 -0.83
N HIS A 170 -0.99 0.83 -1.77
CA HIS A 170 -2.41 1.01 -1.44
C HIS A 170 -2.95 -0.19 -0.64
N ILE A 171 -2.58 -1.41 -1.06
CA ILE A 171 -2.91 -2.64 -0.33
C ILE A 171 -2.25 -2.67 1.06
N GLU A 172 -1.04 -2.15 1.19
CA GLU A 172 -0.31 -2.02 2.45
C GLU A 172 -0.99 -1.08 3.46
N HIS A 173 -1.85 -0.17 3.00
CA HIS A 173 -2.72 0.64 3.86
C HIS A 173 -4.06 -0.05 4.14
N MET A 174 -4.64 -0.71 3.14
CA MET A 174 -5.92 -1.37 3.30
C MET A 174 -5.86 -2.56 4.26
N MET A 175 -4.79 -3.37 4.26
CA MET A 175 -4.70 -4.54 5.14
C MET A 175 -4.74 -4.17 6.64
N PRO A 176 -3.92 -3.22 7.15
CA PRO A 176 -4.02 -2.81 8.55
C PRO A 176 -5.36 -2.15 8.88
N LEU A 177 -5.93 -1.34 7.97
CA LEU A 177 -7.24 -0.72 8.19
C LEU A 177 -8.36 -1.76 8.27
N ILE A 178 -8.38 -2.77 7.39
CA ILE A 178 -9.33 -3.89 7.48
C ILE A 178 -9.14 -4.64 8.80
N GLY A 179 -7.90 -4.86 9.22
CA GLY A 179 -7.59 -5.42 10.52
C GLY A 179 -8.20 -4.65 11.69
N VAL A 180 -8.02 -3.33 11.71
CA VAL A 180 -8.61 -2.46 12.74
C VAL A 180 -10.13 -2.49 12.65
N TYR A 181 -10.72 -2.38 11.45
CA TYR A 181 -12.17 -2.43 11.25
C TYR A 181 -12.79 -3.70 11.83
N GLU A 182 -12.17 -4.86 11.62
CA GLU A 182 -12.70 -6.15 12.06
C GLU A 182 -12.49 -6.42 13.56
N HIS A 183 -11.39 -5.92 14.14
CA HIS A 183 -10.89 -6.45 15.40
C HIS A 183 -10.71 -5.42 16.52
N THR A 184 -10.78 -4.12 16.26
CA THR A 184 -10.68 -3.11 17.34
C THR A 184 -11.88 -3.17 18.28
N ARG A 185 -11.66 -2.95 19.57
CA ARG A 185 -12.70 -2.75 20.59
C ARG A 185 -13.26 -1.33 20.61
N ASN A 186 -12.65 -0.39 19.86
CA ASN A 186 -13.04 1.00 19.81
C ASN A 186 -13.99 1.28 18.63
N ASP A 187 -15.29 1.36 18.91
CA ASP A 187 -16.33 1.57 17.87
C ASP A 187 -16.18 2.92 17.13
N ALA A 188 -15.76 3.97 17.81
CA ALA A 188 -15.55 5.28 17.18
C ALA A 188 -14.37 5.25 16.19
N LEU A 189 -13.31 4.52 16.52
CA LEU A 189 -12.20 4.28 15.59
C LEU A 189 -12.64 3.39 14.44
N ARG A 190 -13.42 2.33 14.72
CA ARG A 190 -13.96 1.42 13.69
C ARG A 190 -14.75 2.18 12.62
N GLU A 191 -15.65 3.07 13.04
CA GLU A 191 -16.46 3.90 12.12
C GLU A 191 -15.58 4.83 11.26
N LYS A 192 -14.55 5.46 11.86
CA LYS A 192 -13.58 6.28 11.10
C LYS A 192 -12.81 5.44 10.08
N VAL A 193 -12.40 4.24 10.47
CA VAL A 193 -11.66 3.31 9.62
C VAL A 193 -12.50 2.84 8.43
N GLU A 194 -13.78 2.52 8.64
CA GLU A 194 -14.72 2.16 7.57
C GLU A 194 -14.83 3.29 6.52
N LYS A 195 -14.93 4.54 6.97
CA LYS A 195 -15.01 5.71 6.08
C LYS A 195 -13.74 5.88 5.24
N VAL A 196 -12.55 5.74 5.81
CA VAL A 196 -11.30 5.84 5.02
C VAL A 196 -11.11 4.63 4.11
N LEU A 197 -11.52 3.43 4.51
CA LEU A 197 -11.52 2.25 3.62
C LEU A 197 -12.44 2.49 2.42
N THR A 198 -13.61 3.06 2.65
CA THR A 198 -14.56 3.45 1.59
C THR A 198 -13.91 4.45 0.64
N LEU A 199 -13.22 5.47 1.16
CA LEU A 199 -12.48 6.45 0.36
C LEU A 199 -11.36 5.80 -0.47
N LEU A 200 -10.59 4.88 0.10
CA LEU A 200 -9.52 4.16 -0.59
C LEU A 200 -10.05 3.27 -1.72
N VAL A 201 -11.22 2.64 -1.55
CA VAL A 201 -11.86 1.86 -2.62
C VAL A 201 -12.42 2.79 -3.70
N ALA A 202 -13.00 3.93 -3.33
CA ALA A 202 -13.45 4.94 -4.30
C ALA A 202 -12.29 5.45 -5.16
N ASP A 203 -11.15 5.74 -4.54
CA ASP A 203 -9.92 6.12 -5.23
C ASP A 203 -9.50 5.07 -6.26
N MET A 204 -9.53 3.79 -5.89
CA MET A 204 -9.21 2.69 -6.79
C MET A 204 -10.23 2.54 -7.93
N ALA A 205 -11.52 2.69 -7.64
CA ALA A 205 -12.60 2.51 -8.61
C ALA A 205 -12.59 3.56 -9.72
N LEU A 206 -12.41 4.84 -9.34
CA LEU A 206 -12.45 5.97 -10.26
C LEU A 206 -11.40 5.87 -11.38
N GLU A 207 -10.27 5.22 -11.10
CA GLU A 207 -9.15 5.11 -12.05
C GLU A 207 -8.83 3.66 -12.43
N TYR A 208 -9.70 2.71 -12.09
CA TYR A 208 -9.58 1.33 -12.56
C TYR A 208 -9.71 1.29 -14.09
N PHE A 209 -8.99 0.40 -14.78
CA PHE A 209 -9.04 0.28 -16.24
C PHE A 209 -8.68 -1.14 -16.69
N TYR A 210 -9.69 -1.99 -16.92
CA TYR A 210 -9.54 -3.36 -17.47
C TYR A 210 -8.47 -4.24 -16.79
N GLY A 211 -8.47 -4.27 -15.45
CA GLY A 211 -7.51 -5.04 -14.65
C GLY A 211 -6.25 -4.28 -14.26
N SER A 212 -6.21 -2.99 -14.61
CA SER A 212 -5.12 -2.07 -14.31
C SER A 212 -5.62 -0.88 -13.51
N TRP A 213 -4.70 -0.10 -12.96
CA TRP A 213 -4.98 1.21 -12.40
C TRP A 213 -4.31 2.24 -13.32
N ALA A 214 -5.08 3.19 -13.85
CA ALA A 214 -4.59 4.24 -14.73
C ALA A 214 -4.25 5.52 -13.96
N GLY A 215 -3.47 6.39 -14.59
CA GLY A 215 -3.08 7.70 -14.08
C GLY A 215 -1.66 7.73 -13.54
N GLY A 216 -1.28 8.86 -12.95
CA GLY A 216 -0.01 8.92 -12.22
C GLY A 216 -0.09 8.18 -10.89
N HIS A 217 1.01 7.53 -10.49
CA HIS A 217 1.09 6.68 -9.31
C HIS A 217 2.30 7.04 -8.46
N SER A 218 2.09 7.33 -7.19
CA SER A 218 3.21 7.33 -6.25
C SER A 218 3.61 5.89 -5.93
N ARG A 219 4.90 5.66 -5.63
CA ARG A 219 5.40 4.37 -5.15
C ARG A 219 5.14 3.19 -6.09
N GLU A 220 5.44 3.36 -7.38
CA GLU A 220 5.42 2.24 -8.34
C GLU A 220 6.79 1.52 -8.36
N GLY A 221 6.77 0.18 -8.47
CA GLY A 221 7.96 -0.67 -8.41
C GLY A 221 8.95 -0.42 -9.56
N TYR A 222 10.23 -0.71 -9.31
CA TYR A 222 11.28 -0.57 -10.32
C TYR A 222 11.03 -1.49 -11.52
N ARG A 223 11.05 -0.91 -12.74
CA ARG A 223 10.76 -1.58 -14.03
C ARG A 223 9.35 -2.15 -14.19
N GLU A 224 8.45 -1.88 -13.26
CA GLU A 224 7.05 -2.27 -13.38
C GLU A 224 6.22 -1.18 -14.10
N ASN A 225 6.78 0.01 -14.28
CA ASN A 225 6.16 1.17 -14.92
C ASN A 225 5.80 1.02 -16.41
N THR A 226 6.30 -0.03 -17.06
CA THR A 226 5.91 -0.40 -18.42
C THR A 226 4.94 -1.58 -18.44
N TRP A 227 4.65 -2.19 -17.29
CA TRP A 227 3.74 -3.32 -17.22
C TRP A 227 2.32 -2.82 -17.42
N THR A 228 1.54 -3.59 -18.18
CA THR A 228 0.12 -3.28 -18.35
C THR A 228 -0.61 -3.48 -17.03
N ARG A 229 -0.20 -4.44 -16.20
CA ARG A 229 -0.82 -4.69 -14.90
C ARG A 229 0.26 -4.68 -13.83
N VAL A 230 0.14 -3.75 -12.88
CA VAL A 230 1.23 -3.44 -11.93
C VAL A 230 0.82 -3.77 -10.50
N GLY A 231 1.75 -4.34 -9.75
CA GLY A 231 1.71 -4.40 -8.30
C GLY A 231 0.67 -5.34 -7.66
N PRO A 232 0.75 -5.50 -6.32
CA PRO A 232 -0.12 -6.32 -5.50
C PRO A 232 -1.53 -5.75 -5.26
N ILE A 233 -1.92 -4.66 -5.91
CA ILE A 233 -3.30 -4.13 -5.80
C ILE A 233 -4.35 -5.01 -6.50
N ARG A 234 -3.92 -5.78 -7.51
CA ARG A 234 -4.78 -6.57 -8.40
C ARG A 234 -5.73 -7.55 -7.70
N PRO A 235 -5.33 -8.29 -6.64
CA PRO A 235 -6.27 -9.12 -5.91
C PRO A 235 -7.44 -8.33 -5.31
N LEU A 236 -7.22 -7.07 -4.87
CA LEU A 236 -8.30 -6.22 -4.36
C LEU A 236 -9.20 -5.71 -5.48
N GLN A 237 -8.63 -5.35 -6.64
CA GLN A 237 -9.41 -5.00 -7.82
C GLN A 237 -10.28 -6.17 -8.29
N TYR A 238 -9.70 -7.39 -8.32
CA TYR A 238 -10.45 -8.61 -8.61
C TYR A 238 -11.56 -8.83 -7.58
N LEU A 239 -11.23 -8.84 -6.29
CA LEU A 239 -12.17 -9.08 -5.19
C LEU A 239 -13.33 -8.09 -5.21
N TYR A 240 -13.06 -6.78 -5.32
CA TYR A 240 -14.07 -5.74 -5.15
C TYR A 240 -14.73 -5.27 -6.44
N PHE A 241 -14.11 -5.39 -7.62
CA PHE A 241 -14.72 -4.90 -8.86
C PHE A 241 -15.16 -6.02 -9.81
N GLY A 242 -14.63 -7.24 -9.66
CA GLY A 242 -14.97 -8.37 -10.52
C GLY A 242 -14.72 -8.07 -12.00
N GLY A 243 -15.49 -8.70 -12.89
CA GLY A 243 -15.47 -8.48 -14.34
C GLY A 243 -14.28 -9.08 -15.10
N GLU A 244 -13.16 -9.29 -14.43
CA GLU A 244 -12.03 -10.05 -14.96
C GLU A 244 -12.20 -11.56 -14.71
N ARG A 245 -11.53 -12.39 -15.53
CA ARG A 245 -11.35 -13.81 -15.19
C ARG A 245 -10.25 -13.92 -14.13
N PHE A 246 -10.43 -14.82 -13.18
CA PHE A 246 -9.36 -15.14 -12.24
C PHE A 246 -8.10 -15.60 -12.98
N ASN A 247 -6.95 -15.09 -12.54
CA ASN A 247 -5.65 -15.52 -12.99
C ASN A 247 -4.71 -15.59 -11.79
N PRO A 248 -4.20 -16.78 -11.42
CA PRO A 248 -3.35 -16.95 -10.26
C PRO A 248 -2.04 -16.15 -10.33
N ASP A 249 -1.50 -15.89 -11.53
CA ASP A 249 -0.25 -15.14 -11.71
C ASP A 249 -0.40 -13.66 -11.26
N TYR A 250 -1.62 -13.13 -11.32
CA TYR A 250 -1.91 -11.74 -11.01
C TYR A 250 -2.66 -11.57 -9.68
N HIS A 251 -3.50 -12.52 -9.32
CA HIS A 251 -4.42 -12.38 -8.20
C HIS A 251 -3.94 -13.06 -6.91
N LEU A 252 -2.81 -13.79 -6.93
CA LEU A 252 -2.25 -14.45 -5.75
C LEU A 252 -0.91 -13.86 -5.28
N GLN A 253 -0.53 -12.68 -5.79
CA GLN A 253 0.78 -12.09 -5.49
C GLN A 253 1.05 -11.95 -3.99
N GLN A 254 2.05 -12.70 -3.52
CA GLN A 254 2.55 -12.75 -2.13
C GLN A 254 1.47 -13.02 -1.07
N HIS A 255 0.29 -13.49 -1.47
CA HIS A 255 -0.88 -13.68 -0.61
C HIS A 255 -1.24 -12.44 0.22
N PHE A 256 -0.81 -11.25 -0.19
CA PHE A 256 -0.88 -10.06 0.67
C PHE A 256 -2.32 -9.62 0.95
N ALA A 257 -3.23 -9.88 0.01
CA ALA A 257 -4.64 -9.55 0.11
C ALA A 257 -5.46 -10.49 0.99
N THR A 258 -4.87 -11.56 1.54
CA THR A 258 -5.62 -12.55 2.33
C THR A 258 -6.48 -11.92 3.44
N PRO A 259 -6.03 -10.91 4.20
CA PRO A 259 -6.88 -10.25 5.19
C PRO A 259 -8.18 -9.67 4.63
N SER A 260 -8.19 -9.16 3.39
CA SER A 260 -9.42 -8.70 2.73
C SER A 260 -10.30 -9.85 2.26
N ILE A 261 -9.67 -10.93 1.77
CA ILE A 261 -10.35 -12.11 1.26
C ILE A 261 -11.18 -12.77 2.37
N VAL A 262 -10.61 -12.87 3.58
CA VAL A 262 -11.27 -13.51 4.73
C VAL A 262 -12.04 -12.53 5.63
N ALA A 263 -12.13 -11.25 5.27
CA ALA A 263 -12.83 -10.22 6.05
C ALA A 263 -14.31 -10.08 5.68
N ALA A 264 -15.09 -9.49 6.60
CA ALA A 264 -16.48 -9.14 6.39
C ALA A 264 -16.65 -7.75 5.74
N TYR A 265 -15.62 -6.90 5.73
CA TYR A 265 -15.69 -5.59 5.06
C TYR A 265 -16.15 -5.70 3.60
N ARG A 266 -17.21 -4.99 3.23
CA ARG A 266 -17.73 -4.88 1.87
C ARG A 266 -17.87 -3.41 1.50
N PRO A 267 -17.19 -2.92 0.44
CA PRO A 267 -17.39 -1.55 0.00
C PRO A 267 -18.75 -1.40 -0.71
N PRO A 268 -19.25 -0.16 -0.91
CA PRO A 268 -20.47 0.09 -1.66
C PRO A 268 -20.43 -0.48 -3.10
N ALA A 269 -21.50 -1.17 -3.51
CA ALA A 269 -21.65 -1.79 -4.82
C ALA A 269 -21.44 -0.82 -6.00
N MET A 270 -21.77 0.46 -5.80
CA MET A 270 -21.57 1.52 -6.80
C MET A 270 -20.10 1.63 -7.26
N PHE A 271 -19.13 1.25 -6.44
CA PHE A 271 -17.73 1.32 -6.84
C PHE A 271 -17.35 0.27 -7.87
N ALA A 272 -17.97 -0.92 -7.84
CA ALA A 272 -17.81 -1.88 -8.92
C ALA A 272 -18.44 -1.38 -10.23
N GLU A 273 -19.55 -0.65 -10.15
CA GLU A 273 -20.19 -0.03 -11.32
C GLU A 273 -19.32 1.08 -11.92
N ILE A 274 -18.82 2.00 -11.09
CA ILE A 274 -17.91 3.08 -11.50
C ILE A 274 -16.63 2.51 -12.12
N ALA A 275 -16.08 1.45 -11.51
CA ALA A 275 -14.90 0.78 -12.03
C ALA A 275 -15.11 0.28 -13.46
N TRP A 276 -16.31 -0.11 -13.87
CA TRP A 276 -16.56 -0.66 -15.21
C TRP A 276 -17.30 0.28 -16.18
N ASP A 277 -17.87 1.39 -15.71
CA ASP A 277 -18.62 2.31 -16.58
C ASP A 277 -17.72 3.07 -17.57
N ARG A 278 -17.75 2.65 -18.82
CA ARG A 278 -17.09 3.32 -19.96
C ARG A 278 -18.11 3.69 -21.04
N SER A 279 -19.35 3.96 -20.64
CA SER A 279 -20.42 4.38 -21.55
C SER A 279 -20.07 5.69 -22.25
N HIS A 280 -19.46 6.62 -21.51
CA HIS A 280 -19.00 7.92 -21.99
C HIS A 280 -17.57 8.20 -21.50
N PRO A 281 -16.76 8.92 -22.30
CA PRO A 281 -15.51 9.46 -21.81
C PRO A 281 -15.74 10.39 -20.62
N HIS A 282 -14.86 10.35 -19.62
CA HIS A 282 -14.97 11.19 -18.44
C HIS A 282 -13.61 11.58 -17.88
N VAL A 283 -13.63 12.57 -17.01
CA VAL A 283 -12.45 13.14 -16.34
C VAL A 283 -12.53 12.84 -14.86
N VAL A 284 -11.45 12.31 -14.31
CA VAL A 284 -11.22 12.17 -12.88
C VAL A 284 -10.17 13.18 -12.44
N ARG A 285 -10.50 13.97 -11.43
CA ARG A 285 -9.55 14.91 -10.80
C ARG A 285 -9.40 14.55 -9.34
N LYS A 286 -8.15 14.41 -8.89
CA LYS A 286 -7.86 14.11 -7.49
C LYS A 286 -6.85 15.10 -6.93
N THR A 287 -7.02 15.41 -5.65
CA THR A 287 -6.01 16.13 -4.85
C THR A 287 -5.39 15.13 -3.91
N LYS A 288 -4.06 15.04 -3.91
CA LYS A 288 -3.31 14.10 -3.07
C LYS A 288 -2.26 14.83 -2.25
N ALA A 289 -1.88 14.24 -1.12
CA ALA A 289 -0.95 14.90 -0.23
C ALA A 289 0.45 14.90 -0.85
N PRO A 290 1.18 16.02 -0.78
CA PRO A 290 2.57 16.01 -1.20
C PRO A 290 3.40 15.22 -0.20
N ARG A 291 4.61 14.81 -0.60
CA ARG A 291 5.60 14.45 0.42
C ARG A 291 5.99 15.70 1.18
N THR A 292 6.01 15.62 2.50
CA THR A 292 6.50 16.73 3.32
C THR A 292 8.02 16.77 3.27
N ILE A 293 8.56 17.96 3.03
CA ILE A 293 10.00 18.21 2.97
C ILE A 293 10.32 19.23 4.06
N TYR A 294 11.31 18.92 4.89
CA TYR A 294 11.79 19.80 5.96
C TYR A 294 13.25 20.23 5.77
N ARG A 295 13.92 19.71 4.73
CA ARG A 295 15.33 19.96 4.44
C ARG A 295 15.44 20.52 3.02
N HIS A 296 16.37 21.44 2.81
CA HIS A 296 16.64 22.05 1.49
C HIS A 296 15.51 22.90 0.91
N THR A 297 14.56 23.34 1.74
CA THR A 297 13.48 24.24 1.31
C THR A 297 13.02 25.13 2.47
N ASP A 298 12.72 26.38 2.14
CA ASP A 298 12.05 27.33 3.03
C ASP A 298 10.53 27.41 2.73
N ASP A 299 10.10 26.84 1.59
CA ASP A 299 8.72 26.88 1.13
C ASP A 299 7.98 25.57 1.43
N PRO A 300 6.72 25.64 1.88
CA PRO A 300 5.91 24.44 2.07
C PRO A 300 5.59 23.75 0.74
N THR A 301 5.46 22.43 0.78
CA THR A 301 5.02 21.66 -0.37
C THR A 301 3.53 21.92 -0.67
N ARG A 302 3.19 21.90 -1.95
CA ARG A 302 1.82 22.10 -2.45
C ARG A 302 1.16 20.76 -2.74
N PRO A 303 -0.18 20.65 -2.66
CA PRO A 303 -0.89 19.42 -3.01
C PRO A 303 -0.56 18.90 -4.41
N VAL A 304 -0.51 17.58 -4.55
CA VAL A 304 -0.42 16.93 -5.86
C VAL A 304 -1.78 17.02 -6.54
N ARG A 305 -1.81 17.45 -7.80
CA ARG A 305 -3.03 17.53 -8.60
C ARG A 305 -2.98 16.49 -9.70
N LYS A 306 -3.92 15.55 -9.66
CA LYS A 306 -4.09 14.53 -10.69
C LYS A 306 -5.21 14.89 -11.65
N TYR A 307 -5.00 14.55 -12.91
CA TYR A 307 -6.01 14.58 -13.96
C TYR A 307 -5.91 13.27 -14.73
N THR A 308 -7.00 12.54 -14.84
CA THR A 308 -7.09 11.31 -15.62
C THR A 308 -8.28 11.40 -16.55
N TYR A 309 -8.06 11.27 -17.85
CA TYR A 309 -9.11 11.17 -18.85
C TYR A 309 -9.26 9.72 -19.26
N MET A 310 -10.48 9.21 -19.14
CA MET A 310 -10.77 7.81 -19.34
C MET A 310 -11.82 7.64 -20.42
N THR A 311 -11.54 6.76 -21.38
CA THR A 311 -12.43 6.41 -22.49
C THR A 311 -12.69 4.90 -22.48
N ARG A 312 -13.45 4.41 -23.47
CA ARG A 312 -13.58 2.96 -23.70
C ARG A 312 -12.28 2.29 -24.14
N SER A 313 -11.43 3.01 -24.88
CA SER A 313 -10.28 2.41 -25.58
C SER A 313 -8.95 2.65 -24.86
N PHE A 314 -8.83 3.77 -24.16
CA PHE A 314 -7.61 4.17 -23.46
C PHE A 314 -7.92 5.05 -22.24
N ALA A 315 -6.95 5.14 -21.33
CA ALA A 315 -6.89 6.12 -20.27
C ALA A 315 -5.54 6.86 -20.35
N ILE A 316 -5.55 8.18 -20.11
CA ILE A 316 -4.35 9.00 -20.04
C ILE A 316 -4.43 9.88 -18.81
N GLY A 317 -3.38 9.86 -17.98
CA GLY A 317 -3.36 10.67 -16.78
C GLY A 317 -2.02 11.33 -16.50
N THR A 318 -2.11 12.42 -15.76
CA THR A 318 -0.98 13.25 -15.33
C THR A 318 -1.08 13.57 -13.84
N SER A 319 0.07 13.79 -13.21
CA SER A 319 0.19 14.18 -11.81
C SER A 319 1.16 15.35 -11.68
N GLN A 320 0.61 16.55 -11.50
CA GLN A 320 1.43 17.71 -11.16
C GLN A 320 1.85 17.63 -9.71
N ILE A 321 3.15 17.37 -9.49
CA ILE A 321 3.75 17.40 -8.17
C ILE A 321 3.90 18.83 -7.66
N GLY A 322 3.74 19.01 -6.34
CA GLY A 322 3.90 20.29 -5.67
C GLY A 322 5.16 20.38 -4.82
N LEU A 323 6.25 19.71 -5.23
CA LEU A 323 7.53 19.79 -4.53
C LEU A 323 8.23 21.12 -4.85
N THR A 324 8.93 21.66 -3.85
CA THR A 324 9.61 22.97 -3.90
C THR A 324 11.12 22.78 -3.97
N GLY A 325 11.80 23.67 -4.70
CA GLY A 325 13.25 23.64 -4.89
C GLY A 325 13.78 22.44 -5.68
N THR A 326 15.11 22.35 -5.79
CA THR A 326 15.83 21.24 -6.44
C THR A 326 16.35 20.20 -5.44
N GLY A 327 16.28 20.51 -4.14
CA GLY A 327 16.80 19.65 -3.08
C GLY A 327 15.95 18.43 -2.76
N ALA A 328 14.75 18.28 -3.34
CA ALA A 328 13.79 17.27 -2.93
C ALA A 328 12.99 16.70 -4.12
N GLY A 329 13.64 15.84 -4.89
CA GLY A 329 13.05 15.18 -6.06
C GLY A 329 12.26 13.90 -5.75
N PRO A 330 11.24 13.58 -6.56
CA PRO A 330 10.52 12.32 -6.44
C PRO A 330 11.46 11.11 -6.64
N ILE A 331 11.17 10.02 -5.93
CA ILE A 331 11.99 8.80 -5.90
C ILE A 331 11.28 7.68 -6.67
N ASP A 332 10.09 7.30 -6.20
CA ASP A 332 9.25 6.25 -6.79
C ASP A 332 7.94 6.92 -7.26
N LEU A 333 7.87 7.36 -8.51
CA LEU A 333 6.71 8.08 -9.06
C LEU A 333 6.59 7.89 -10.57
N VAL A 334 5.39 7.60 -11.04
CA VAL A 334 4.99 7.75 -12.44
C VAL A 334 4.11 8.99 -12.52
N SER A 335 4.60 10.06 -13.16
CA SER A 335 3.89 11.34 -13.23
C SER A 335 2.95 11.44 -14.43
N CYS A 336 3.16 10.64 -15.48
CA CYS A 336 2.30 10.57 -16.65
C CYS A 336 2.19 9.13 -17.16
N ASP A 337 0.99 8.68 -17.49
CA ASP A 337 0.76 7.41 -18.15
C ASP A 337 -0.27 7.53 -19.28
N LEU A 338 -0.08 6.75 -20.33
CA LEU A 338 -1.08 6.44 -21.34
C LEU A 338 -1.23 4.92 -21.37
N HIS A 339 -2.46 4.46 -21.26
CA HIS A 339 -2.77 3.06 -21.08
C HIS A 339 -3.93 2.63 -22.00
N TRP A 340 -3.83 1.45 -22.59
CA TRP A 340 -4.95 0.81 -23.29
C TRP A 340 -5.02 -0.67 -22.97
N LYS A 341 -6.13 -1.33 -23.34
CA LYS A 341 -6.25 -2.77 -23.13
C LYS A 341 -5.29 -3.51 -24.08
N GLY A 342 -4.33 -4.25 -23.54
CA GLY A 342 -3.38 -5.02 -24.33
C GLY A 342 -2.51 -5.96 -23.51
N ALA A 343 -1.56 -6.63 -24.17
CA ALA A 343 -0.62 -7.54 -23.51
C ALA A 343 0.35 -6.78 -22.61
N ASN A 344 0.97 -7.49 -21.66
CA ASN A 344 1.98 -6.89 -20.78
C ASN A 344 3.13 -6.28 -21.60
N HIS A 345 3.66 -5.13 -21.18
CA HIS A 345 4.69 -4.33 -21.88
C HIS A 345 4.28 -3.75 -23.24
N GLN A 346 3.05 -3.99 -23.70
CA GLN A 346 2.59 -3.53 -25.01
C GLN A 346 1.43 -2.53 -24.92
N ALA A 347 0.99 -2.17 -23.71
CA ALA A 347 -0.23 -1.41 -23.51
C ALA A 347 -0.13 -0.25 -22.50
N LYS A 348 1.11 0.16 -22.19
CA LYS A 348 1.41 1.30 -21.31
C LYS A 348 2.57 2.09 -21.88
N VAL A 349 2.40 3.41 -21.95
CA VAL A 349 3.44 4.39 -22.25
C VAL A 349 3.58 5.30 -21.05
N THR A 350 4.82 5.54 -20.63
CA THR A 350 5.17 6.48 -19.56
C THR A 350 6.30 7.35 -20.08
N CYS A 351 6.38 8.57 -19.57
CA CYS A 351 7.50 9.46 -19.85
C CYS A 351 7.93 10.15 -18.56
N ASN A 352 9.23 10.40 -18.44
CA ASN A 352 9.82 11.15 -17.35
C ASN A 352 11.15 11.74 -17.79
N HIS A 353 11.51 12.87 -17.20
CA HIS A 353 12.89 13.34 -17.26
C HIS A 353 13.67 12.77 -16.05
N PRO A 354 14.88 12.22 -16.22
CA PRO A 354 15.66 11.76 -15.09
C PRO A 354 16.11 12.95 -14.23
N PHE A 355 16.22 12.74 -12.93
CA PHE A 355 16.79 13.73 -12.01
C PHE A 355 17.68 12.95 -11.05
N THR A 356 18.97 13.29 -10.95
CA THR A 356 19.95 12.47 -10.22
C THR A 356 20.64 13.20 -9.07
N ASN A 357 20.24 14.44 -8.77
CA ASN A 357 20.83 15.25 -7.70
C ASN A 357 20.82 14.50 -6.34
N PRO A 358 21.99 14.31 -5.68
CA PRO A 358 22.08 13.59 -4.41
C PRO A 358 21.25 14.20 -3.28
N SER A 359 21.05 15.53 -3.26
CA SER A 359 20.30 16.23 -2.21
C SER A 359 18.88 15.71 -2.05
N ARG A 360 18.25 15.24 -3.14
CA ARG A 360 16.90 14.68 -3.11
C ARG A 360 16.72 13.51 -2.15
N PHE A 361 17.76 12.71 -1.95
CA PHE A 361 17.67 11.57 -1.04
C PHE A 361 17.68 12.05 0.39
N SER A 362 18.58 12.98 0.72
CA SER A 362 18.67 13.56 2.06
C SER A 362 17.47 14.40 2.47
N ALA A 363 16.60 14.81 1.52
CA ALA A 363 15.31 15.43 1.82
C ALA A 363 14.32 14.46 2.49
N PHE A 364 14.40 13.16 2.17
CA PHE A 364 13.44 12.14 2.63
C PHE A 364 14.07 11.04 3.50
N LEU A 365 15.38 10.87 3.42
CA LEU A 365 16.13 9.81 4.09
C LEU A 365 17.05 10.41 5.17
N PRO A 366 17.35 9.67 6.24
CA PRO A 366 18.17 10.17 7.35
C PRO A 366 19.64 10.40 6.97
N GLY A 367 20.12 9.86 5.85
CA GLY A 367 21.51 10.01 5.39
C GLY A 367 21.87 11.45 4.99
N LEU A 368 23.09 11.87 5.35
CA LEU A 368 23.68 13.15 4.93
C LEU A 368 23.91 13.16 3.40
N PRO A 369 23.77 14.31 2.70
CA PRO A 369 23.92 14.39 1.24
C PRO A 369 25.20 13.73 0.70
N GLN A 370 26.33 13.89 1.42
CA GLN A 370 27.64 13.33 1.05
C GLN A 370 27.64 11.80 0.99
N ASN A 371 26.81 11.15 1.81
CA ASN A 371 26.71 9.69 1.92
C ASN A 371 25.44 9.13 1.29
N ALA A 372 24.39 9.94 1.16
CA ALA A 372 23.06 9.51 0.70
C ALA A 372 23.11 8.96 -0.73
N GLY A 373 23.92 9.57 -1.60
CA GLY A 373 24.23 9.02 -2.91
C GLY A 373 24.78 7.59 -2.77
N ARG A 374 25.97 7.40 -2.21
CA ARG A 374 26.58 6.07 -2.10
C ARG A 374 25.67 5.04 -1.42
N ALA A 375 25.03 5.41 -0.31
CA ALA A 375 24.18 4.49 0.47
C ALA A 375 22.94 4.04 -0.33
N VAL A 376 22.22 4.98 -0.96
CA VAL A 376 21.05 4.63 -1.80
C VAL A 376 21.50 3.87 -3.04
N GLY A 377 22.63 4.23 -3.64
CA GLY A 377 23.18 3.54 -4.81
C GLY A 377 23.55 2.08 -4.54
N ALA A 378 23.88 1.72 -3.30
CA ALA A 378 24.19 0.34 -2.94
C ALA A 378 22.94 -0.55 -2.89
N ASP A 379 21.84 -0.07 -2.29
CA ASP A 379 20.59 -0.82 -2.14
C ASP A 379 19.67 -0.68 -3.37
N LYS A 380 19.62 0.52 -3.95
CA LYS A 380 18.77 0.90 -5.08
C LYS A 380 19.58 1.60 -6.18
N PRO A 381 20.54 0.90 -6.82
CA PRO A 381 21.47 1.48 -7.81
C PRO A 381 20.77 2.17 -8.97
N TYR A 382 19.57 1.69 -9.32
CA TYR A 382 18.77 2.20 -10.40
C TYR A 382 18.24 3.63 -10.17
N LEU A 383 18.15 4.09 -8.93
CA LEU A 383 17.76 5.48 -8.66
C LEU A 383 18.80 6.47 -9.17
N GLN A 384 20.05 6.05 -9.36
CA GLN A 384 21.14 6.94 -9.76
C GLN A 384 21.41 6.97 -11.26
N ARG A 385 20.60 6.26 -12.06
CA ARG A 385 20.84 6.15 -13.48
C ARG A 385 20.03 7.17 -14.30
N PRO A 386 20.62 7.80 -15.32
CA PRO A 386 19.91 8.66 -16.25
C PRO A 386 18.86 7.93 -17.10
N ASP A 387 19.00 6.62 -17.33
CA ASP A 387 18.07 5.80 -18.12
C ASP A 387 16.85 5.31 -17.33
N ARG A 388 16.65 5.82 -16.11
CA ARG A 388 15.51 5.42 -15.27
C ARG A 388 14.20 5.92 -15.89
N LEU A 389 13.24 5.02 -16.05
CA LEU A 389 11.90 5.33 -16.56
C LEU A 389 10.90 5.74 -15.45
N PHE A 390 11.38 5.91 -14.22
CA PHE A 390 10.55 6.11 -13.04
C PHE A 390 11.19 7.12 -12.08
N GLY A 391 10.34 7.80 -11.29
CA GLY A 391 10.75 8.76 -10.28
C GLY A 391 10.52 10.22 -10.65
N ALA A 392 9.85 10.51 -11.78
CA ALA A 392 9.50 11.84 -12.28
C ALA A 392 10.63 12.90 -12.23
N SER A 393 10.30 14.16 -12.54
CA SER A 393 11.21 15.30 -12.44
C SER A 393 10.56 16.50 -11.77
N LEU A 394 11.36 17.28 -11.03
CA LEU A 394 10.95 18.56 -10.45
C LEU A 394 10.72 19.64 -11.50
N PHE A 395 11.30 19.46 -12.68
CA PHE A 395 11.20 20.38 -13.81
C PHE A 395 9.91 20.18 -14.62
N GLU A 396 9.15 19.12 -14.33
CA GLU A 396 7.89 18.82 -15.00
C GLU A 396 6.81 19.86 -14.66
N ARG A 397 6.23 20.44 -15.70
CA ARG A 397 5.02 21.25 -15.66
C ARG A 397 4.02 20.64 -16.61
N MET A 398 2.97 20.07 -16.03
CA MET A 398 1.95 19.32 -16.77
C MET A 398 0.66 20.10 -16.84
N MET A 399 0.07 20.14 -18.03
CA MET A 399 -1.31 20.54 -18.23
C MET A 399 -2.00 19.45 -19.05
N GLN A 400 -3.19 19.08 -18.61
CA GLN A 400 -4.02 18.13 -19.33
C GLN A 400 -5.43 18.69 -19.52
N HIS A 401 -5.95 18.52 -20.73
CA HIS A 401 -7.35 18.69 -21.04
C HIS A 401 -7.80 17.48 -21.84
N GLU A 402 -8.66 16.67 -21.22
CA GLU A 402 -9.13 15.40 -21.78
C GLU A 402 -7.96 14.52 -22.27
N SER A 403 -7.95 14.14 -23.56
CA SER A 403 -6.90 13.30 -24.16
C SER A 403 -5.63 14.04 -24.55
N THR A 404 -5.57 15.36 -24.34
CA THR A 404 -4.40 16.17 -24.70
C THR A 404 -3.58 16.49 -23.46
N VAL A 405 -2.31 16.10 -23.49
CA VAL A 405 -1.33 16.36 -22.44
C VAL A 405 -0.20 17.21 -23.00
N LEU A 406 0.12 18.30 -22.30
CA LEU A 406 1.30 19.12 -22.53
C LEU A 406 2.23 18.99 -21.33
N ILE A 407 3.47 18.55 -21.57
CA ILE A 407 4.50 18.45 -20.54
C ILE A 407 5.65 19.37 -20.93
N GLY A 408 5.79 20.46 -20.18
CA GLY A 408 6.94 21.35 -20.27
C GLY A 408 8.01 20.94 -19.27
N TYR A 409 9.27 20.97 -19.70
CA TYR A 409 10.43 20.78 -18.84
C TYR A 409 11.24 22.08 -18.82
N ARG A 410 11.47 22.64 -17.64
CA ARG A 410 12.40 23.76 -17.46
C ARG A 410 13.64 23.23 -16.75
N ILE A 411 14.51 22.59 -17.52
CA ILE A 411 15.74 21.97 -17.04
C ILE A 411 16.85 23.04 -17.03
N PRO A 412 17.53 23.25 -15.89
CA PRO A 412 18.69 24.13 -15.82
C PRO A 412 19.86 23.60 -16.67
N GLU A 413 20.64 24.50 -17.26
CA GLU A 413 21.84 24.14 -18.04
C GLU A 413 22.90 23.40 -17.20
N ASP A 414 22.89 23.62 -15.88
CA ASP A 414 23.81 23.00 -14.92
C ASP A 414 23.26 21.69 -14.30
N ASP A 415 22.11 21.19 -14.75
CA ASP A 415 21.63 19.87 -14.32
C ASP A 415 22.54 18.76 -14.84
N ALA A 416 22.61 17.64 -14.11
CA ALA A 416 23.38 16.47 -14.52
C ALA A 416 22.82 15.77 -15.77
N CYS A 417 21.57 16.08 -16.14
CA CYS A 417 20.89 15.59 -17.32
C CYS A 417 20.19 16.78 -18.02
N PRO A 418 20.92 17.67 -18.71
CA PRO A 418 20.36 18.90 -19.28
C PRO A 418 19.35 18.67 -20.41
#